data_AF-K1T5S6-F1
#
_entry.id   AF-K1T5S6-F1
#
_cell.length_a   1.000
_cell.length_b   1.000
_cell.length_c   1.000
_cell.angle_alpha   90.00
_cell.angle_beta   90.00
_cell.angle_gamma   90.00
#
_symmetry.space_group_name_H-M   'P 1'
#
loop_
_entity.id
_entity.type
_entity.pdbx_description
1 polymer ?
#
loop_
_entity_poly.entity_id
_entity_poly.type
_entity_poly.pdbx_seq_one_letter_code
_entity_poly.pdbx_strand_id
1 'polypeptide(L)'
;GGFTKREGKASDEEILTSRLVDRALRPLFPSNYHAEVYVQVMLLSADGVDQPDALAGFAASAAMACSDIPFEYYISEVRVARINGEYVVNPTFQQMEEADMDIMVGATKDNIMMVEGEMKEVSEQDLIGALKVAAEAIKPMCELQYELAKEKGTDVKREYDHEINDEELREQIKSELYKPAYDINHQALEKHARQDAFDKVLADFLEKPLTN
;
A
#
# COMPACT_ATOMS: atom_id res chain seq x y z
N GLY A 1 -4.44 -28.62 11.12
CA GLY A 1 -4.63 -29.94 10.50
C GLY A 1 -6.08 -30.38 10.62
N GLY A 2 -6.88 -30.15 9.57
CA GLY A 2 -8.30 -30.53 9.50
C GLY A 2 -8.53 -31.85 8.77
N PHE A 3 -9.80 -32.29 8.73
CA PHE A 3 -10.25 -33.57 8.16
C PHE A 3 -9.79 -33.82 6.71
N THR A 4 -9.73 -32.77 5.89
CA THR A 4 -9.32 -32.83 4.48
C THR A 4 -7.81 -32.98 4.28
N LYS A 5 -6.99 -32.77 5.32
CA LYS A 5 -5.52 -32.77 5.26
C LYS A 5 -4.95 -31.93 4.10
N ARG A 6 -5.65 -30.85 3.75
CA ARG A 6 -5.26 -29.86 2.72
C ARG A 6 -5.46 -28.47 3.29
N GLU A 7 -4.63 -27.55 2.83
CA GLU A 7 -4.86 -26.12 3.03
C GLU A 7 -6.19 -25.73 2.35
N GLY A 8 -6.95 -24.89 3.05
CA GLY A 8 -8.31 -24.52 2.67
C GLY A 8 -8.37 -23.08 2.22
N LYS A 9 -9.41 -22.36 2.65
CA LYS A 9 -9.44 -20.91 2.53
C LYS A 9 -8.34 -20.30 3.41
N ALA A 10 -7.83 -19.14 2.99
CA ALA A 10 -6.93 -18.34 3.81
C ALA A 10 -7.55 -18.06 5.19
N SER A 11 -6.72 -18.19 6.22
CA SER A 11 -6.99 -17.80 7.60
C SER A 11 -7.00 -16.28 7.76
N ASP A 12 -7.49 -15.80 8.91
CA ASP A 12 -7.52 -14.37 9.21
C ASP A 12 -6.11 -13.76 9.19
N GLU A 13 -5.11 -14.48 9.70
CA GLU A 13 -3.70 -14.06 9.68
C GLU A 13 -3.18 -13.92 8.24
N GLU A 14 -3.40 -14.92 7.39
CA GLU A 14 -2.99 -14.88 5.97
C GLU A 14 -3.69 -13.73 5.21
N ILE A 15 -4.96 -13.46 5.53
CA ILE A 15 -5.70 -12.33 4.98
C ILE A 15 -5.12 -11.00 5.45
N LEU A 16 -4.77 -10.87 6.74
CA LEU A 16 -4.17 -9.67 7.31
C LEU A 16 -2.79 -9.40 6.70
N THR A 17 -1.93 -10.41 6.57
CA THR A 17 -0.64 -10.30 5.89
C THR A 17 -0.81 -9.88 4.43
N SER A 18 -1.78 -10.47 3.72
CA SER A 18 -2.08 -10.07 2.34
C SER A 18 -2.51 -8.60 2.24
N ARG A 19 -3.25 -8.09 3.24
CA ARG A 19 -3.67 -6.67 3.29
C ARG A 19 -2.52 -5.72 3.59
N LEU A 20 -1.53 -6.14 4.38
CA LEU A 20 -0.32 -5.33 4.64
C LEU A 20 0.44 -5.10 3.33
N VAL A 21 0.72 -6.19 2.62
CA VAL A 21 1.37 -6.15 1.29
C VAL A 21 0.57 -5.29 0.31
N ASP A 22 -0.75 -5.46 0.24
CA ASP A 22 -1.61 -4.67 -0.65
C ASP A 22 -1.53 -3.17 -0.35
N ARG A 23 -1.59 -2.78 0.93
CA ARG A 23 -1.50 -1.37 1.34
C ARG A 23 -0.16 -0.74 0.98
N ALA A 24 0.93 -1.50 1.08
CA ALA A 24 2.27 -1.02 0.74
C ALA A 24 2.46 -0.87 -0.78
N LEU A 25 1.95 -1.82 -1.58
CA LEU A 25 2.13 -1.83 -3.04
C LEU A 25 1.15 -0.91 -3.79
N ARG A 26 -0.12 -0.89 -3.39
CA ARG A 26 -1.21 -0.26 -4.17
C ARG A 26 -0.97 1.21 -4.56
N PRO A 27 -0.41 2.08 -3.68
CA PRO A 27 -0.18 3.48 -4.04
C PRO A 27 0.94 3.70 -5.08
N LEU A 28 1.72 2.66 -5.40
CA LEU A 28 2.91 2.74 -6.26
C LEU A 28 2.64 2.35 -7.71
N PHE A 29 1.41 1.94 -8.00
CA PHE A 29 0.93 1.86 -9.37
C PHE A 29 0.62 3.27 -9.89
N PRO A 30 0.95 3.58 -11.15
CA PRO A 30 0.54 4.82 -11.76
C PRO A 30 -0.99 5.02 -11.66
N SER A 31 -1.44 6.25 -11.44
CA SER A 31 -2.86 6.55 -11.18
C SER A 31 -3.81 6.18 -12.34
N ASN A 32 -3.26 5.98 -13.53
CA ASN A 32 -3.97 5.62 -14.76
C ASN A 32 -3.69 4.17 -15.20
N TYR A 33 -3.09 3.35 -14.34
CA TYR A 33 -2.81 1.96 -14.64
C TYR A 33 -3.98 1.06 -14.23
N HIS A 34 -4.77 0.63 -15.21
CA HIS A 34 -6.02 -0.11 -15.00
C HIS A 34 -5.93 -1.60 -15.36
N ALA A 35 -4.75 -2.08 -15.76
CA ALA A 35 -4.57 -3.50 -16.06
C ALA A 35 -4.62 -4.33 -14.77
N GLU A 36 -5.26 -5.49 -14.83
CA GLU A 36 -5.35 -6.41 -13.70
C GLU A 36 -3.97 -6.93 -13.32
N VAL A 37 -3.62 -6.84 -12.04
CA VAL A 37 -2.39 -7.36 -11.46
C VAL A 37 -2.75 -8.26 -10.30
N TYR A 38 -2.26 -9.50 -10.34
CA TYR A 38 -2.45 -10.48 -9.30
C TYR A 38 -1.09 -10.89 -8.74
N VAL A 39 -0.87 -10.59 -7.45
CA VAL A 39 0.35 -10.95 -6.73
C VAL A 39 0.02 -12.09 -5.77
N GLN A 40 0.75 -13.20 -5.88
CA GLN A 40 0.60 -14.35 -5.01
C GLN A 40 1.90 -14.61 -4.24
N VAL A 41 1.82 -14.55 -2.91
CA VAL A 41 2.92 -14.90 -2.01
C VAL A 41 2.58 -16.24 -1.35
N MET A 42 3.49 -17.21 -1.44
CA MET A 42 3.31 -18.54 -0.85
C MET A 42 4.47 -18.86 0.09
N LEU A 43 4.16 -19.16 1.35
CA LEU A 43 5.14 -19.61 2.32
C LEU A 43 5.46 -21.10 2.07
N LEU A 44 6.64 -21.36 1.51
CA LEU A 44 7.06 -22.73 1.20
C LEU A 44 7.80 -23.42 2.36
N SER A 45 8.49 -22.64 3.18
CA SER A 45 9.31 -23.14 4.28
C SER A 45 9.46 -22.07 5.35
N ALA A 46 9.40 -22.49 6.60
CA ALA A 46 9.71 -21.68 7.77
C ALA A 46 10.51 -22.54 8.75
N ASP A 47 11.42 -21.91 9.48
CA ASP A 47 12.25 -22.56 10.50
C ASP A 47 11.54 -22.69 11.86
N GLY A 48 10.40 -22.00 12.02
CA GLY A 48 9.62 -21.95 13.25
C GLY A 48 10.20 -21.02 14.32
N VAL A 49 11.20 -20.20 13.97
CA VAL A 49 11.85 -19.23 14.86
C VAL A 49 11.55 -17.81 14.39
N ASP A 50 11.76 -17.55 13.11
CA ASP A 50 11.53 -16.25 12.50
C ASP A 50 10.09 -16.11 12.00
N GLN A 51 9.57 -14.88 12.10
CA GLN A 51 8.23 -14.56 11.64
C GLN A 51 8.24 -14.29 10.12
N PRO A 52 7.52 -15.08 9.31
CA PRO A 52 7.64 -15.00 7.85
C PRO A 52 6.87 -13.82 7.24
N ASP A 53 5.90 -13.25 7.95
CA ASP A 53 5.03 -12.17 7.48
C ASP A 53 5.82 -10.90 7.13
N ALA A 54 6.86 -10.56 7.90
CA ALA A 54 7.73 -9.42 7.62
C ALA A 54 8.46 -9.54 6.26
N LEU A 55 8.59 -10.74 5.70
CA LEU A 55 9.22 -10.96 4.40
C LEU A 55 8.22 -10.95 3.23
N ALA A 56 6.92 -10.92 3.50
CA ALA A 56 5.89 -11.02 2.46
C ALA A 56 5.92 -9.81 1.52
N GLY A 57 6.02 -8.59 2.05
CA GLY A 57 6.15 -7.36 1.25
C GLY A 57 7.43 -7.35 0.41
N PHE A 58 8.56 -7.80 0.99
CA PHE A 58 9.82 -7.94 0.26
C PHE A 58 9.69 -8.92 -0.93
N ALA A 59 9.11 -10.09 -0.69
CA ALA A 59 8.93 -11.12 -1.72
C ALA A 59 8.02 -10.62 -2.86
N ALA A 60 6.91 -9.97 -2.51
CA ALA A 60 5.99 -9.38 -3.47
C ALA A 60 6.67 -8.29 -4.31
N SER A 61 7.36 -7.35 -3.66
CA SER A 61 8.06 -6.27 -4.35
C SER A 61 9.23 -6.78 -5.21
N ALA A 62 9.98 -7.79 -4.76
CA ALA A 62 11.04 -8.39 -5.55
C ALA A 62 10.49 -9.09 -6.81
N ALA A 63 9.32 -9.73 -6.72
CA ALA A 63 8.63 -10.30 -7.88
C ALA A 63 8.21 -9.19 -8.87
N MET A 64 7.69 -8.06 -8.36
CA MET A 64 7.37 -6.88 -9.19
C MET A 64 8.63 -6.29 -9.84
N ALA A 65 9.76 -6.26 -9.12
CA ALA A 65 11.04 -5.80 -9.64
C ALA A 65 11.52 -6.63 -10.84
N CYS A 66 11.31 -7.95 -10.80
CA CYS A 66 11.60 -8.88 -11.88
C CYS A 66 10.55 -8.87 -13.02
N SER A 67 9.49 -8.07 -12.91
CA SER A 67 8.44 -7.96 -13.91
C SER A 67 8.58 -6.70 -14.76
N ASP A 68 7.88 -6.68 -15.90
CA ASP A 68 7.74 -5.51 -16.75
C ASP A 68 6.57 -4.58 -16.31
N ILE A 69 5.86 -4.91 -15.23
CA ILE A 69 4.68 -4.17 -14.77
C ILE A 69 5.10 -2.74 -14.33
N PRO A 70 4.38 -1.69 -14.74
CA PRO A 70 4.65 -0.32 -14.33
C PRO A 70 4.49 -0.17 -12.82
N PHE A 71 5.61 -0.02 -12.13
CA PHE A 71 5.69 0.06 -10.67
C PHE A 71 6.83 1.02 -10.33
N GLU A 72 6.51 2.17 -9.71
CA GLU A 72 7.43 3.31 -9.66
C GLU A 72 8.60 3.11 -8.68
N TYR A 73 8.34 2.48 -7.54
CA TYR A 73 9.32 2.31 -6.47
C TYR A 73 9.22 0.91 -5.87
N TYR A 74 10.36 0.34 -5.49
CA TYR A 74 10.36 -0.93 -4.75
C TYR A 74 10.20 -0.67 -3.25
N ILE A 75 9.46 -1.56 -2.60
CA ILE A 75 9.23 -1.54 -1.16
C ILE A 75 9.86 -2.73 -0.48
N SER A 76 9.99 -2.63 0.83
CA SER A 76 10.11 -3.77 1.71
C SER A 76 9.28 -3.52 2.97
N GLU A 77 9.11 -4.56 3.76
CA GLU A 77 8.45 -4.49 5.05
C GLU A 77 9.40 -5.02 6.12
N VAL A 78 9.30 -4.49 7.33
CA VAL A 78 9.94 -5.05 8.51
C VAL A 78 9.01 -4.94 9.70
N ARG A 79 9.10 -5.93 10.59
CA ARG A 79 8.53 -5.83 11.93
C ARG A 79 9.56 -5.19 12.84
N VAL A 80 9.17 -4.19 13.62
CA VAL A 80 10.00 -3.61 14.66
C VAL A 80 9.30 -3.78 16.00
N ALA A 81 9.95 -4.51 16.90
CA ALA A 81 9.51 -4.59 18.28
C ALA A 81 10.37 -3.72 19.19
N ARG A 82 9.84 -3.36 20.36
CA ARG A 82 10.63 -2.83 21.46
C ARG A 82 10.64 -3.83 22.61
N ILE A 83 11.83 -4.25 23.01
CA ILE A 83 12.05 -5.28 24.02
C ILE A 83 13.03 -4.70 25.04
N ASN A 84 12.61 -4.61 26.30
CA ASN A 84 13.42 -4.01 27.37
C ASN A 84 13.93 -2.59 27.04
N GLY A 85 13.14 -1.82 26.27
CA GLY A 85 13.48 -0.46 25.83
C GLY A 85 14.34 -0.36 24.57
N GLU A 86 14.77 -1.49 23.98
CA GLU A 86 15.59 -1.53 22.77
C GLU A 86 14.77 -1.93 21.54
N TYR A 87 15.06 -1.32 20.38
CA TYR A 87 14.40 -1.67 19.12
C TYR A 87 15.04 -2.91 18.49
N VAL A 88 14.22 -3.88 18.14
CA VAL A 88 14.62 -5.12 17.47
C VAL A 88 13.89 -5.23 16.14
N VAL A 89 14.63 -5.33 15.04
CA VAL A 89 14.10 -5.53 13.69
C VAL A 89 13.93 -7.02 13.43
N ASN A 90 12.77 -7.38 12.87
CA ASN A 90 12.34 -8.74 12.57
C ASN A 90 12.58 -9.70 13.76
N PRO A 91 11.97 -9.40 14.93
CA PRO A 91 12.12 -10.22 16.12
C PRO A 91 11.55 -11.63 15.90
N THR A 92 12.15 -12.61 16.56
CA THR A 92 11.65 -13.99 16.59
C THR A 92 10.34 -14.09 17.36
N PHE A 93 9.60 -15.19 17.17
CA PHE A 93 8.37 -15.45 17.96
C PHE A 93 8.62 -15.37 19.47
N GLN A 94 9.76 -15.87 19.95
CA GLN A 94 10.10 -15.84 21.37
C GLN A 94 10.40 -14.43 21.87
N GLN A 95 11.10 -13.62 21.08
CA GLN A 95 11.41 -12.23 21.44
C GLN A 95 10.15 -11.38 21.58
N MET A 96 9.11 -11.67 20.79
CA MET A 96 7.83 -10.97 20.85
C MET A 96 7.10 -11.11 22.19
N GLU A 97 7.34 -12.19 22.95
CA GLU A 97 6.69 -12.40 24.26
C GLU A 97 7.04 -11.29 25.28
N GLU A 98 8.24 -10.71 25.14
CA GLU A 98 8.74 -9.64 26.01
C GLU A 98 8.51 -8.24 25.43
N ALA A 99 7.94 -8.14 24.23
CA ALA A 99 7.77 -6.86 23.55
C ALA A 99 6.69 -5.99 24.20
N ASP A 100 6.97 -4.69 24.30
CA ASP A 100 5.99 -3.66 24.68
C ASP A 100 5.50 -2.81 23.49
N MET A 101 6.04 -3.06 22.31
CA MET A 101 5.61 -2.52 21.02
C MET A 101 5.85 -3.57 19.94
N ASP A 102 4.90 -3.68 19.02
CA ASP A 102 4.96 -4.48 17.80
C ASP A 102 4.42 -3.63 16.64
N ILE A 103 5.28 -3.24 15.70
CA ILE A 103 4.86 -2.51 14.51
C ILE A 103 5.37 -3.18 13.24
N MET A 104 4.50 -3.37 12.27
CA MET A 104 4.85 -3.64 10.88
C MET A 104 4.94 -2.31 10.13
N VAL A 105 6.05 -2.10 9.43
CA VAL A 105 6.28 -0.89 8.65
C VAL A 105 6.64 -1.30 7.22
N GLY A 106 5.88 -0.77 6.25
CA GLY A 106 6.18 -0.88 4.83
C GLY A 106 6.67 0.46 4.30
N ALA A 107 7.80 0.45 3.59
CA ALA A 107 8.42 1.66 3.07
C ALA A 107 9.12 1.42 1.73
N THR A 108 9.26 2.49 0.95
CA THR A 108 10.28 2.58 -0.10
C THR A 108 11.62 2.97 0.53
N LYS A 109 12.66 3.12 -0.29
CA LYS A 109 13.96 3.67 0.15
C LYS A 109 13.82 5.06 0.81
N ASP A 110 12.85 5.86 0.36
CA ASP A 110 12.76 7.28 0.71
C ASP A 110 11.55 7.63 1.58
N ASN A 111 10.48 6.83 1.53
CA ASN A 111 9.20 7.18 2.17
C ASN A 111 8.56 5.97 2.87
N ILE A 112 8.03 6.22 4.08
CA ILE A 112 7.17 5.27 4.77
C ILE A 112 5.79 5.29 4.10
N MET A 113 5.29 4.11 3.73
CA MET A 113 4.04 3.94 3.01
C MET A 113 2.91 3.47 3.93
N MET A 114 3.24 2.55 4.85
CA MET A 114 2.26 1.87 5.67
C MET A 114 2.85 1.58 7.05
N VAL A 115 2.04 1.77 8.08
CA VAL A 115 2.34 1.38 9.45
C VAL A 115 1.09 0.69 10.01
N GLU A 116 1.29 -0.44 10.67
CA GLU A 116 0.30 -1.18 11.44
C GLU A 116 0.96 -1.68 12.71
N GLY A 117 0.25 -1.74 13.84
CA GLY A 117 0.84 -2.33 15.04
C GLY A 117 0.09 -2.05 16.32
N GLU A 118 0.58 -2.63 17.40
CA GLU A 118 0.06 -2.52 18.75
C GLU A 118 1.16 -2.23 19.77
N MET A 119 0.79 -1.54 20.85
CA MET A 119 1.72 -0.95 21.80
C MET A 119 1.13 -0.94 23.22
N LYS A 120 1.96 -1.15 24.23
CA LYS A 120 1.61 -1.06 25.67
C LYS A 120 1.95 0.33 26.23
N GLU A 121 1.16 1.34 25.86
CA GLU A 121 1.30 2.73 26.32
C GLU A 121 2.72 3.32 26.11
N VAL A 122 3.35 3.00 24.97
CA VAL A 122 4.66 3.56 24.60
C VAL A 122 4.54 5.05 24.23
N SER A 123 5.60 5.83 24.41
CA SER A 123 5.58 7.26 24.07
C SER A 123 5.60 7.47 22.56
N GLU A 124 5.10 8.63 22.09
CA GLU A 124 5.17 9.00 20.68
C GLU A 124 6.62 9.14 20.20
N GLN A 125 7.54 9.53 21.09
CA GLN A 125 8.97 9.61 20.77
C GLN A 125 9.54 8.22 20.45
N ASP A 126 9.11 7.22 21.21
CA ASP A 126 9.54 5.84 21.02
C ASP A 126 9.00 5.27 19.70
N LEU A 127 7.74 5.57 19.38
CA LEU A 127 7.14 5.19 18.10
C LEU A 127 7.90 5.82 16.92
N ILE A 128 8.21 7.12 16.98
CA ILE A 128 9.00 7.79 15.94
C ILE A 128 10.40 7.16 15.82
N GLY A 129 11.02 6.77 16.94
CA GLY A 129 12.30 6.06 16.94
C GLY A 129 12.20 4.73 16.20
N ALA A 130 11.15 3.95 16.47
CA ALA A 130 10.89 2.68 15.80
C ALA A 130 10.70 2.83 14.28
N LEU A 131 9.95 3.85 13.85
CA LEU A 131 9.75 4.16 12.43
C LEU A 131 11.05 4.50 11.72
N LYS A 132 11.97 5.20 12.39
CA LYS A 132 13.31 5.50 11.84
C LYS A 132 14.14 4.23 11.69
N VAL A 133 14.15 3.37 12.72
CA VAL A 133 14.85 2.08 12.67
C VAL A 133 14.32 1.22 11.53
N ALA A 134 12.99 1.17 11.36
CA ALA A 134 12.35 0.46 10.26
C ALA A 134 12.79 1.01 8.89
N ALA A 135 12.71 2.33 8.69
CA ALA A 135 13.09 2.95 7.43
C ALA A 135 14.56 2.68 7.07
N GLU A 136 15.48 2.76 8.03
CA GLU A 136 16.90 2.44 7.78
C GLU A 136 17.11 0.95 7.46
N ALA A 137 16.40 0.04 8.11
CA ALA A 137 16.49 -1.39 7.84
C ALA A 137 15.93 -1.78 6.45
N ILE A 138 14.91 -1.06 5.97
CA ILE A 138 14.26 -1.32 4.67
C ILE A 138 15.12 -0.87 3.49
N LYS A 139 15.85 0.25 3.61
CA LYS A 139 16.67 0.81 2.51
C LYS A 139 17.54 -0.21 1.76
N PRO A 140 18.40 -1.02 2.42
CA PRO A 140 19.23 -2.00 1.71
C PRO A 140 18.39 -3.08 1.01
N MET A 141 17.21 -3.42 1.52
CA MET A 141 16.30 -4.38 0.88
C MET A 141 15.70 -3.80 -0.42
N CYS A 142 15.37 -2.51 -0.44
CA CYS A 142 14.94 -1.82 -1.66
C CYS A 142 16.09 -1.71 -2.67
N GLU A 143 17.30 -1.37 -2.22
CA GLU A 143 18.48 -1.26 -3.09
C GLU A 143 18.79 -2.58 -3.80
N LEU A 144 18.73 -3.70 -3.07
CA LEU A 144 18.90 -5.04 -3.65
C LEU A 144 17.89 -5.34 -4.78
N GLN A 145 16.66 -4.86 -4.65
CA GLN A 145 15.64 -5.05 -5.70
C GLN A 145 15.92 -4.21 -6.95
N TYR A 146 16.47 -2.99 -6.78
CA TYR A 146 16.94 -2.19 -7.92
C TYR A 146 18.11 -2.86 -8.64
N GLU A 147 19.06 -3.42 -7.89
CA GLU A 147 20.18 -4.19 -8.46
C GLU A 147 19.67 -5.43 -9.22
N LEU A 148 18.74 -6.17 -8.63
CA LEU A 148 18.11 -7.34 -9.24
C LEU A 148 17.38 -6.99 -10.54
N ALA A 149 16.58 -5.92 -10.55
CA ALA A 149 15.86 -5.47 -11.73
C ALA A 149 16.83 -5.10 -12.87
N LYS A 150 17.93 -4.41 -12.53
CA LYS A 150 18.96 -4.03 -13.50
C LYS A 150 19.71 -5.24 -14.05
N GLU A 151 20.07 -6.21 -13.21
CA GLU A 151 20.72 -7.45 -13.66
C GLU A 151 19.80 -8.26 -14.59
N LYS A 152 18.49 -8.25 -14.32
CA LYS A 152 17.47 -8.88 -15.18
C LYS A 152 17.11 -8.09 -16.43
N GLY A 153 17.46 -6.80 -16.50
CA GLY A 153 17.01 -5.89 -17.57
C GLY A 153 15.52 -5.56 -17.50
N THR A 154 14.93 -5.61 -16.31
CA THR A 154 13.52 -5.26 -16.02
C THR A 154 13.41 -3.93 -15.26
N ASP A 155 14.49 -3.16 -15.20
CA ASP A 155 14.54 -1.79 -14.68
C ASP A 155 13.85 -0.77 -15.60
N VAL A 156 13.66 -1.13 -16.87
CA VAL A 156 12.75 -0.43 -17.79
C VAL A 156 11.39 -1.14 -17.76
N LYS A 157 10.36 -0.45 -17.28
CA LYS A 157 8.97 -0.98 -17.25
C LYS A 157 8.29 -0.81 -18.60
N ARG A 158 7.30 -1.66 -18.88
CA ARG A 158 6.54 -1.60 -20.14
C ARG A 158 5.75 -0.31 -20.24
N GLU A 159 5.62 0.20 -21.46
CA GLU A 159 4.61 1.20 -21.78
C GLU A 159 3.23 0.54 -21.82
N TYR A 160 2.20 1.31 -21.50
CA TYR A 160 0.80 0.88 -21.57
C TYR A 160 -0.04 1.98 -22.17
N ASP A 161 -1.14 1.58 -22.82
CA ASP A 161 -2.04 2.51 -23.48
C ASP A 161 -2.67 3.44 -22.45
N HIS A 162 -2.55 4.73 -22.72
CA HIS A 162 -3.19 5.77 -21.93
C HIS A 162 -4.59 5.98 -22.47
N GLU A 163 -5.56 6.14 -21.58
CA GLU A 163 -6.89 6.56 -21.96
C GLU A 163 -6.82 7.93 -22.65
N ILE A 164 -7.59 8.09 -23.73
CA ILE A 164 -7.74 9.38 -24.39
C ILE A 164 -8.56 10.26 -23.46
N ASN A 165 -7.93 11.29 -22.90
CA ASN A 165 -8.59 12.29 -22.08
C ASN A 165 -9.00 13.47 -22.98
N ASP A 166 -10.28 13.84 -22.93
CA ASP A 166 -10.80 15.03 -23.59
C ASP A 166 -10.52 16.25 -22.70
N GLU A 167 -9.46 16.99 -23.02
CA GLU A 167 -9.05 18.17 -22.26
C GLU A 167 -10.06 19.32 -22.37
N GLU A 168 -10.77 19.45 -23.49
CA GLU A 168 -11.80 20.49 -23.65
C GLU A 168 -12.98 20.20 -22.73
N LEU A 169 -13.44 18.94 -22.70
CA LEU A 169 -14.46 18.51 -21.75
C LEU A 169 -14.00 18.68 -20.29
N ARG A 170 -12.74 18.36 -20.00
CA ARG A 170 -12.16 18.54 -18.65
C ARG A 170 -12.17 20.00 -18.21
N GLU A 171 -11.77 20.91 -19.09
CA GLU A 171 -11.81 22.35 -18.84
C GLU A 171 -13.24 22.86 -18.69
N GLN A 172 -14.16 22.38 -19.53
CA GLN A 172 -15.58 22.70 -19.43
C GLN A 172 -16.16 22.29 -18.07
N ILE A 173 -15.98 21.03 -17.68
CA ILE A 173 -16.40 20.49 -16.37
C ILE A 173 -15.84 21.35 -15.23
N LYS A 174 -14.54 21.67 -15.28
CA LYS A 174 -13.90 22.48 -14.24
C LYS A 174 -14.48 23.88 -14.18
N SER A 175 -14.68 24.53 -15.32
CA SER A 175 -15.20 25.90 -15.37
C SER A 175 -16.64 26.01 -14.89
N GLU A 176 -17.49 25.04 -15.27
CA GLU A 176 -18.93 25.08 -14.99
C GLU A 176 -19.27 24.52 -13.61
N LEU A 177 -18.57 23.48 -13.15
CA LEU A 177 -18.98 22.71 -11.97
C LEU A 177 -18.16 22.98 -10.72
N TYR A 178 -16.98 23.61 -10.83
CA TYR A 178 -16.14 23.88 -9.64
C TYR A 178 -16.84 24.77 -8.61
N LYS A 179 -17.44 25.89 -9.05
CA LYS A 179 -18.13 26.81 -8.15
C LYS A 179 -19.38 26.18 -7.51
N PRO A 180 -20.30 25.53 -8.26
CA PRO A 180 -21.40 24.77 -7.67
C PRO A 180 -20.95 23.70 -6.66
N ALA A 181 -19.94 22.90 -7.01
CA ALA A 181 -19.40 21.87 -6.12
C ALA A 181 -18.79 22.45 -4.83
N TYR A 182 -18.08 23.57 -4.95
CA TYR A 182 -17.53 24.31 -3.82
C TYR A 182 -18.64 24.83 -2.90
N ASP A 183 -19.70 25.41 -3.47
CA ASP A 183 -20.81 25.97 -2.71
C ASP A 183 -21.64 24.88 -2.00
N ILE A 184 -21.80 23.70 -2.61
CA ILE A 184 -22.42 22.53 -1.95
C ILE A 184 -21.62 22.12 -0.70
N ASN A 185 -20.30 22.03 -0.81
CA ASN A 185 -19.45 21.70 0.33
C ASN A 185 -19.55 22.74 1.46
N HIS A 186 -19.67 24.04 1.12
CA HIS A 186 -19.78 25.12 2.11
C HIS A 186 -21.11 25.16 2.85
N GLN A 187 -22.16 24.54 2.31
CA GLN A 187 -23.45 24.43 2.99
C GLN A 187 -23.43 23.46 4.18
N ALA A 188 -22.37 22.66 4.32
CA ALA A 188 -22.23 21.68 5.40
C ALA A 188 -23.47 20.77 5.54
N LEU A 189 -24.06 20.38 4.40
CA LEU A 189 -25.22 19.50 4.37
C LEU A 189 -24.88 18.12 4.92
N GLU A 190 -25.90 17.48 5.50
CA GLU A 190 -25.86 16.07 5.87
C GLU A 190 -25.52 15.18 4.67
N LYS A 191 -24.90 14.02 4.92
CA LYS A 191 -24.29 13.16 3.89
C LYS A 191 -25.21 12.89 2.69
N HIS A 192 -26.47 12.50 2.94
CA HIS A 192 -27.42 12.18 1.88
C HIS A 192 -27.83 13.42 1.08
N ALA A 193 -28.21 14.50 1.76
CA ALA A 193 -28.57 15.75 1.10
C ALA A 193 -27.40 16.35 0.29
N ARG A 194 -26.16 16.17 0.76
CA ARG A 194 -24.95 16.55 0.03
C ARG A 194 -24.75 15.72 -1.24
N GLN A 195 -24.95 14.41 -1.15
CA GLN A 195 -24.87 13.52 -2.32
C GLN A 195 -25.95 13.89 -3.35
N ASP A 196 -27.20 14.06 -2.92
CA ASP A 196 -28.32 14.45 -3.79
C ASP A 196 -28.03 15.79 -4.50
N ALA A 197 -27.40 16.75 -3.80
CA ALA A 197 -27.00 18.02 -4.39
C ALA A 197 -25.90 17.88 -5.45
N PHE A 198 -24.90 17.01 -5.22
CA PHE A 198 -23.87 16.71 -6.23
C PHE A 198 -24.45 15.99 -7.44
N ASP A 199 -25.31 14.99 -7.22
CA ASP A 199 -25.96 14.23 -8.28
C ASP A 199 -26.82 15.14 -9.14
N LYS A 200 -27.52 16.10 -8.53
CA LYS A 200 -28.29 17.12 -9.26
C LYS A 200 -27.40 17.99 -10.15
N VAL A 201 -26.29 18.52 -9.63
CA VAL A 201 -25.38 19.36 -10.42
C VAL A 201 -24.78 18.57 -11.60
N LEU A 202 -24.47 17.30 -11.39
CA LEU A 202 -23.98 16.42 -12.46
C LEU A 202 -25.07 16.15 -13.50
N ALA A 203 -26.30 15.83 -13.08
CA ALA A 203 -27.42 15.61 -13.99
C ALA A 203 -27.72 16.88 -14.82
N ASP A 204 -27.78 18.05 -14.17
CA ASP A 204 -27.99 19.34 -14.83
C ASP A 204 -26.89 19.66 -15.86
N PHE A 205 -25.65 19.19 -15.65
CA PHE A 205 -24.55 19.32 -16.62
C PHE A 205 -24.72 18.37 -17.81
N LEU A 206 -25.05 17.11 -17.56
CA LEU A 206 -25.23 16.08 -18.59
C LEU A 206 -26.45 16.34 -19.49
N GLU A 207 -27.48 17.03 -18.99
CA GLU A 207 -28.65 17.42 -19.77
C GLU A 207 -28.40 18.61 -20.71
N LYS A 208 -27.28 19.33 -20.57
CA LYS A 208 -26.95 20.41 -21.51
C LYS A 208 -26.65 19.80 -22.88
N PRO A 209 -27.26 20.30 -23.96
CA PRO A 209 -26.92 19.84 -25.30
C PRO A 209 -25.44 20.13 -25.56
N LEU A 210 -24.70 19.12 -26.00
CA LEU A 210 -23.31 19.28 -26.46
C LEU A 210 -23.29 20.39 -27.51
N THR A 211 -22.76 21.56 -27.15
CA THR A 211 -22.50 22.61 -28.12
C THR A 211 -21.35 22.14 -29.00
N ASN A 212 -21.68 21.74 -30.23
CA ASN A 212 -20.71 21.54 -31.32
C ASN A 212 -19.86 22.78 -31.55
#